data_AF-A0A0M9WVQ5-F1
#
_entry.id   AF-A0A0M9WVQ5-F1
#
_cell.length_a   1.000
_cell.length_b   1.000
_cell.length_c   1.000
_cell.angle_alpha   90.00
_cell.angle_beta   90.00
_cell.angle_gamma   90.00
#
_symmetry.space_group_name_H-M   'P 1'
#
loop_
_entity.id
_entity.type
_entity.pdbx_description
1 polymer ?
#
loop_
_entity_poly.entity_id
_entity_poly.type
_entity_poly.pdbx_seq_one_letter_code
_entity_poly.pdbx_strand_id
1 'polypeptide(L)'
;MIGVEAGRPQEALLCAKAKRQQLFYLCESEATATMFYLCESEATATMFYLCESEATATMFYLCESEATATMFYLCESEATATMFYLCESEATATMFYLCESEATATMFYLCESEATATMFYLCESEATATMFYLCESEATATMFYLCESEATATMFYLCESEATATMFYLCESEATATMFYLCESEATATMFYLCESEATATMFYLCESEATATMFYLCESEATATMFYLCESEATATTKRPVGTEINHTFW
;
A
#
# COMPACT_ATOMS: atom_id res chain seq x y z
N MET A 1 10.93 13.73 20.73
CA MET A 1 11.69 14.48 19.71
C MET A 1 13.17 14.19 19.92
N ILE A 2 13.69 13.20 19.22
CA ILE A 2 15.12 13.14 18.90
C ILE A 2 15.18 13.70 17.49
N GLY A 3 15.56 14.97 17.33
CA GLY A 3 15.85 15.56 16.03
C GLY A 3 17.31 15.29 15.71
N VAL A 4 17.58 14.67 14.56
CA VAL A 4 18.95 14.53 14.03
C VAL A 4 19.05 15.51 12.87
N GLU A 5 19.98 16.46 12.96
CA GLU A 5 20.21 17.48 11.92
C GLU A 5 21.71 17.59 11.61
N ALA A 6 21.98 17.77 10.30
CA ALA A 6 23.19 18.26 9.63
C ALA A 6 24.39 17.32 9.32
N GLY A 7 24.55 17.03 8.02
CA GLY A 7 25.80 17.33 7.30
C GLY A 7 26.78 16.18 7.02
N ARG A 8 26.40 15.23 6.15
CA ARG A 8 27.17 14.34 5.24
C ARG A 8 26.32 13.11 4.92
N PRO A 9 26.61 12.29 3.87
CA PRO A 9 25.87 11.05 3.63
C PRO A 9 25.95 10.19 4.89
N GLN A 10 24.84 10.14 5.62
CA GLN A 10 24.73 9.58 6.96
C GLN A 10 23.61 8.55 6.93
N GLU A 11 24.01 7.29 6.89
CA GLU A 11 23.15 6.15 7.19
C GLU A 11 22.65 6.30 8.64
N ALA A 12 21.49 6.92 8.84
CA ALA A 12 20.92 7.09 10.17
C ALA A 12 20.19 5.82 10.58
N LEU A 13 20.93 4.84 11.14
CA LEU A 13 20.37 3.69 11.83
C LEU A 13 19.90 4.09 13.23
N LEU A 14 18.60 4.31 13.40
CA LEU A 14 17.97 4.58 14.69
C LEU A 14 17.27 3.31 15.16
N CYS A 15 17.62 2.79 16.35
CA CYS A 15 16.92 1.69 17.02
C CYS A 15 16.39 2.22 18.36
N ALA A 16 15.08 2.14 18.58
CA ALA A 16 14.45 2.73 19.76
C ALA A 16 13.41 1.81 20.41
N LYS A 17 13.43 1.74 21.74
CA LYS A 17 12.54 0.92 22.58
C LYS A 17 11.75 1.81 23.54
N ALA A 18 10.47 2.05 23.28
CA ALA A 18 9.54 2.71 24.22
C ALA A 18 8.07 2.37 23.89
N LYS A 19 7.12 2.80 24.73
CA LYS A 19 5.67 2.62 24.47
C LYS A 19 5.07 3.65 23.49
N ARG A 20 5.67 4.84 23.37
CA ARG A 20 5.20 5.86 22.43
C ARG A 20 6.37 6.67 21.91
N GLN A 21 6.50 6.82 20.59
CA GLN A 21 7.58 7.60 19.99
C GLN A 21 7.16 8.37 18.75
N GLN A 22 7.89 9.47 18.52
CA GLN A 22 7.88 10.24 17.30
C GLN A 22 9.34 10.48 16.86
N LEU A 23 9.70 9.98 15.69
CA LEU A 23 11.00 10.11 15.05
C LEU A 23 10.86 11.01 13.82
N PHE A 24 11.81 11.92 13.64
CA PHE A 24 11.84 12.87 12.54
C PHE A 24 13.25 12.89 11.95
N TYR A 25 13.36 12.65 10.65
CA TYR A 25 14.57 12.81 9.87
C TYR A 25 14.33 13.87 8.80
N LEU A 26 15.22 14.86 8.70
CA LEU A 26 15.19 15.90 7.69
C LEU A 26 16.55 15.94 6.97
N CYS A 27 16.54 15.99 5.65
CA CYS A 27 17.72 16.23 4.83
C CYS A 27 17.47 17.29 3.75
N GLU A 28 18.44 18.18 3.55
CA GLU A 28 18.42 19.23 2.50
C GLU A 28 19.11 18.75 1.20
N SER A 29 19.62 17.52 1.15
CA SER A 29 20.37 16.97 0.01
C SER A 29 20.13 15.48 -0.16
N GLU A 30 20.74 14.88 -1.19
CA GLU A 30 20.77 13.43 -1.39
C GLU A 30 20.99 12.66 -0.08
N ALA A 31 20.03 11.79 0.26
CA ALA A 31 20.03 11.11 1.54
C ALA A 31 19.52 9.67 1.47
N THR A 32 20.13 8.83 2.30
CA THR A 32 19.65 7.49 2.59
C THR A 32 19.49 7.33 4.09
N ALA A 33 18.29 6.95 4.55
CA ALA A 33 18.04 6.63 5.96
C ALA A 33 17.40 5.27 6.14
N THR A 34 17.80 4.60 7.22
CA THR A 34 17.24 3.30 7.61
C THR A 34 16.82 3.35 9.07
N MET A 35 15.52 3.49 9.34
CA MET A 35 15.00 3.61 10.71
C MET A 35 14.41 2.29 11.20
N PHE A 36 14.70 1.94 12.45
CA PHE A 36 14.18 0.76 13.12
C PHE A 36 13.49 1.13 14.44
N TYR A 37 12.26 0.67 14.60
CA TYR A 37 11.54 0.73 15.85
C TYR A 37 11.26 -0.69 16.35
N LEU A 38 11.68 -0.99 17.59
CA LEU A 38 11.48 -2.30 18.21
C LEU A 38 10.81 -2.12 19.57
N CYS A 39 9.67 -2.77 19.77
CA CYS A 39 8.99 -2.78 21.06
C CYS A 39 8.52 -4.17 21.48
N GLU A 40 8.72 -4.52 22.75
CA GLU A 40 8.30 -5.79 23.37
C GLU A 40 6.92 -5.67 24.04
N SER A 41 6.25 -4.53 23.93
CA SER A 41 4.96 -4.26 24.60
C SER A 41 4.10 -3.35 23.74
N GLU A 42 2.84 -3.15 24.13
CA GLU A 42 1.95 -2.14 23.56
C GLU A 42 2.68 -0.85 23.16
N ALA A 43 2.65 -0.51 21.87
CA ALA A 43 3.41 0.61 21.34
C ALA A 43 2.71 1.41 20.24
N THR A 44 2.99 2.71 20.25
CA THR A 44 2.64 3.62 19.17
C THR A 44 3.88 4.33 18.64
N ALA A 45 4.21 4.18 17.36
CA ALA A 45 5.27 4.96 16.72
C ALA A 45 4.74 5.84 15.60
N THR A 46 5.33 7.02 15.49
CA THR A 46 5.22 7.86 14.31
C THR A 46 6.62 8.15 13.77
N MET A 47 6.86 7.86 12.49
CA MET A 47 8.13 8.11 11.82
C MET A 47 7.91 9.08 10.67
N PHE A 48 8.79 10.07 10.56
CA PHE A 48 8.80 11.04 9.47
C PHE A 48 10.18 11.07 8.84
N TYR A 49 10.19 10.97 7.51
CA TYR A 49 11.35 11.24 6.67
C TYR A 49 10.99 12.35 5.68
N LEU A 50 11.71 13.46 5.74
CA LEU A 50 11.61 14.59 4.80
C LEU A 50 12.95 14.78 4.08
N CYS A 51 12.90 14.92 2.75
CA CYS A 51 14.04 15.29 1.95
C CYS A 51 13.66 16.32 0.86
N GLU A 52 14.45 17.39 0.72
CA GLU A 52 14.27 18.40 -0.34
C GLU A 52 14.85 17.95 -1.70
N SER A 53 15.61 16.86 -1.72
CA SER A 53 16.28 16.34 -2.93
C SER A 53 16.14 14.82 -3.01
N GLU A 54 16.96 14.15 -3.82
CA GLU A 54 16.84 12.70 -4.03
C GLU A 54 16.94 11.93 -2.70
N ALA A 55 16.03 10.99 -2.49
CA ALA A 55 16.02 10.27 -1.24
C ALA A 55 15.68 8.79 -1.36
N THR A 56 16.26 8.04 -0.43
CA THR A 56 15.91 6.66 -0.16
C THR A 56 15.67 6.48 1.33
N ALA A 57 14.46 6.07 1.74
CA ALA A 57 14.22 5.65 3.12
C ALA A 57 13.80 4.20 3.20
N THR A 58 14.31 3.53 4.22
CA THR A 58 13.77 2.25 4.68
C THR A 58 13.32 2.40 6.13
N MET A 59 12.07 2.08 6.42
CA MET A 59 11.49 2.17 7.76
C MET A 59 11.01 0.80 8.21
N PHE A 60 11.42 0.40 9.42
CA PHE A 60 11.00 -0.84 10.06
C PHE A 60 10.31 -0.52 11.37
N TYR A 61 9.12 -1.08 11.54
CA TYR A 61 8.42 -1.15 12.81
C TYR A 61 8.20 -2.63 13.17
N LEU A 62 8.69 -3.04 14.34
CA LEU A 62 8.56 -4.39 14.87
C LEU A 62 8.02 -4.34 16.30
N CYS A 63 6.91 -5.04 16.54
CA CYS A 63 6.30 -5.14 17.87
C CYS A 63 5.86 -6.57 18.20
N GLU A 64 6.19 -7.06 19.40
CA GLU A 64 5.76 -8.38 19.90
C GLU A 64 4.33 -8.38 20.46
N SER A 65 3.70 -7.21 20.59
CA SER A 65 2.37 -7.03 21.20
C SER A 65 1.58 -5.99 20.43
N GLU A 66 0.46 -5.51 20.96
CA GLU A 66 -0.43 -4.58 20.26
C GLU A 66 0.33 -3.35 19.76
N ALA A 67 0.09 -2.98 18.50
CA ALA A 67 0.86 -1.91 17.92
C ALA A 67 0.09 -1.00 16.97
N THR A 68 0.53 0.26 16.98
CA THR A 68 0.10 1.26 16.01
C THR A 68 1.33 1.95 15.43
N ALA A 69 1.52 1.89 14.12
CA ALA A 69 2.53 2.70 13.45
C ALA A 69 1.92 3.66 12.45
N THR A 70 2.51 4.85 12.40
CA THR A 70 2.26 5.80 11.32
C THR A 70 3.60 6.20 10.70
N MET A 71 3.78 5.95 9.41
CA MET A 71 5.01 6.24 8.67
C MET A 71 4.73 7.27 7.60
N PHE A 72 5.55 8.31 7.56
CA PHE A 72 5.51 9.37 6.57
C PHE A 72 6.84 9.45 5.85
N TYR A 73 6.77 9.42 4.53
CA TYR A 73 7.88 9.71 3.64
C TYR A 73 7.47 10.84 2.69
N LEU A 74 8.17 11.96 2.74
CA LEU A 74 7.95 13.13 1.91
C LEU A 74 9.24 13.51 1.20
N CYS A 75 9.16 13.72 -0.10
CA CYS A 75 10.29 14.13 -0.93
C CYS A 75 9.85 15.11 -2.02
N GLU A 76 10.61 16.20 -2.22
CA GLU A 76 10.33 17.18 -3.29
C GLU A 76 10.88 16.74 -4.67
N SER A 77 11.83 15.79 -4.70
CA SER A 77 12.44 15.27 -5.92
C SER A 77 12.30 13.75 -6.01
N GLU A 78 13.14 13.06 -6.78
CA GLU A 78 13.14 11.60 -6.92
C GLU A 78 13.21 10.87 -5.58
N ALA A 79 12.36 9.87 -5.40
CA ALA A 79 12.24 9.24 -4.10
C ALA A 79 11.99 7.75 -4.16
N THR A 80 12.60 7.03 -3.21
CA THR A 80 12.34 5.62 -2.97
C THR A 80 12.05 5.37 -1.50
N ALA A 81 10.89 4.81 -1.17
CA ALA A 81 10.60 4.36 0.19
C ALA A 81 10.31 2.87 0.24
N THR A 82 10.87 2.23 1.25
CA THR A 82 10.48 0.89 1.66
C THR A 82 10.02 0.92 3.11
N MET A 83 8.78 0.50 3.38
CA MET A 83 8.19 0.51 4.71
C MET A 83 7.81 -0.91 5.12
N PHE A 84 8.25 -1.31 6.29
CA PHE A 84 7.94 -2.60 6.90
C PHE A 84 7.25 -2.39 8.23
N TYR A 85 6.09 -3.01 8.37
CA TYR A 85 5.38 -3.13 9.63
C TYR A 85 5.16 -4.60 9.95
N LEU A 86 5.72 -5.05 11.06
CA LEU A 86 5.63 -6.43 11.54
C LEU A 86 5.11 -6.42 12.99
N CYS A 87 4.07 -7.22 13.25
CA CYS A 87 3.49 -7.35 14.57
C CYS A 87 3.05 -8.79 14.87
N GLU A 88 3.43 -9.35 16.01
CA GLU A 88 3.00 -10.70 16.44
C GLU A 88 1.56 -10.72 17.00
N SER A 89 0.99 -9.55 17.29
CA SER A 89 -0.36 -9.42 17.86
C SER A 89 -1.17 -8.36 17.09
N GLU A 90 -2.25 -7.84 17.68
CA GLU A 90 -3.14 -6.88 17.03
C GLU A 90 -2.39 -5.65 16.53
N ALA A 91 -2.70 -5.23 15.31
CA ALA A 91 -1.92 -4.20 14.68
C ALA A 91 -2.71 -3.24 13.81
N THR A 92 -2.24 -2.00 13.81
CA THR A 92 -2.69 -0.95 12.90
C THR A 92 -1.50 -0.24 12.29
N ALA A 93 -1.39 -0.21 10.97
CA ALA A 93 -0.43 0.62 10.27
C ALA A 93 -1.11 1.64 9.37
N THR A 94 -0.55 2.85 9.37
CA THR A 94 -0.87 3.86 8.38
C THR A 94 0.43 4.32 7.71
N MET A 95 0.51 4.18 6.40
CA MET A 95 1.69 4.52 5.61
C MET A 95 1.35 5.62 4.62
N PHE A 96 2.14 6.67 4.61
CA PHE A 96 2.04 7.79 3.69
C PHE A 96 3.34 7.94 2.92
N TYR A 97 3.22 7.96 1.61
CA TYR A 97 4.29 8.28 0.71
C TYR A 97 3.84 9.39 -0.23
N LEU A 98 4.55 10.51 -0.19
CA LEU A 98 4.27 11.70 -0.99
C LEU A 98 5.54 12.13 -1.72
N CYS A 99 5.42 12.37 -3.02
CA CYS A 99 6.50 12.84 -3.86
C CYS A 99 5.99 13.88 -4.89
N GLU A 100 6.72 14.97 -5.09
CA GLU A 100 6.40 15.96 -6.16
C GLU A 100 6.97 15.54 -7.53
N SER A 101 7.90 14.59 -7.58
CA SER A 101 8.55 14.14 -8.81
C SER A 101 8.46 12.62 -8.95
N GLU A 102 9.48 11.94 -9.49
CA GLU A 102 9.45 10.50 -9.68
C GLU A 102 9.50 9.73 -8.36
N ALA A 103 8.71 8.68 -8.27
CA ALA A 103 8.48 8.06 -6.99
C ALA A 103 8.32 6.54 -7.06
N THR A 104 8.97 5.85 -6.13
CA THR A 104 8.80 4.41 -5.91
C THR A 104 8.52 4.13 -4.44
N ALA A 105 7.41 3.45 -4.14
CA ALA A 105 7.12 2.96 -2.80
C ALA A 105 6.91 1.44 -2.78
N THR A 106 7.53 0.80 -1.80
CA THR A 106 7.24 -0.59 -1.45
C THR A 106 6.79 -0.65 0.01
N MET A 107 5.62 -1.21 0.25
CA MET A 107 5.01 -1.29 1.57
C MET A 107 4.72 -2.74 1.93
N PHE A 108 5.18 -3.15 3.11
CA PHE A 108 4.95 -4.46 3.68
C PHE A 108 4.24 -4.30 5.01
N TYR A 109 3.10 -4.97 5.13
CA TYR A 109 2.38 -5.13 6.37
C TYR A 109 2.20 -6.62 6.65
N LEU A 110 2.75 -7.08 7.77
CA LEU A 110 2.71 -8.46 8.20
C LEU A 110 2.21 -8.51 9.65
N CYS A 111 1.21 -9.36 9.90
CA CYS A 111 0.68 -9.58 11.24
C CYS A 111 0.26 -11.03 11.45
N GLU A 112 0.60 -11.60 12.60
CA GLU A 112 0.17 -12.97 12.99
C GLU A 112 -1.25 -13.00 13.56
N SER A 113 -1.84 -11.85 13.88
CA SER A 113 -3.17 -11.73 14.49
C SER A 113 -4.03 -10.72 13.74
N GLU A 114 -4.98 -10.05 14.40
CA GLU A 114 -5.86 -9.10 13.75
C GLU A 114 -5.12 -7.88 13.24
N ALA A 115 -5.46 -7.45 12.03
CA ALA A 115 -4.70 -6.41 11.37
C ALA A 115 -5.54 -5.42 10.57
N THR A 116 -5.09 -4.16 10.62
CA THR A 116 -5.59 -3.09 9.78
C THR A 116 -4.43 -2.33 9.16
N ALA A 117 -4.40 -2.24 7.83
CA ALA A 117 -3.48 -1.36 7.12
C ALA A 117 -4.22 -0.31 6.31
N THR A 118 -3.73 0.92 6.37
CA THR A 118 -4.12 1.99 5.46
C THR A 118 -2.88 2.53 4.77
N MET A 119 -2.89 2.57 3.45
CA MET A 119 -1.74 3.01 2.66
C MET A 119 -2.15 4.11 1.70
N PHE A 120 -1.38 5.18 1.69
CA PHE A 120 -1.54 6.33 0.81
C PHE A 120 -0.25 6.51 0.03
N TYR A 121 -0.40 6.52 -1.29
CA TYR A 121 0.66 6.80 -2.22
C TYR A 121 0.20 7.91 -3.17
N LEU A 122 0.89 9.05 -3.10
CA LEU A 122 0.58 10.26 -3.85
C LEU A 122 1.83 10.72 -4.58
N CYS A 123 1.70 10.99 -5.88
CA CYS A 123 2.78 11.47 -6.73
C CYS A 123 2.24 12.49 -7.75
N GLU A 124 2.93 13.61 -7.93
CA GLU A 124 2.58 14.58 -8.99
C GLU A 124 3.16 14.21 -10.37
N SER A 125 4.14 13.28 -10.44
CA SER A 125 4.78 12.88 -11.69
C SER A 125 4.66 11.37 -11.95
N GLU A 126 5.76 10.66 -12.21
CA GLU A 126 5.73 9.22 -12.49
C GLU A 126 5.83 8.42 -11.21
N ALA A 127 5.04 7.36 -11.13
CA ALA A 127 4.81 6.75 -9.85
C ALA A 127 4.67 5.22 -9.94
N THR A 128 5.37 4.52 -9.05
CA THR A 128 5.26 3.07 -8.87
C THR A 128 5.03 2.75 -7.41
N ALA A 129 3.96 2.00 -7.12
CA ALA A 129 3.71 1.46 -5.79
C ALA A 129 3.54 -0.05 -5.83
N THR A 130 4.19 -0.72 -4.89
CA THR A 130 4.01 -2.15 -4.62
C THR A 130 3.61 -2.33 -3.16
N MET A 131 2.51 -3.03 -2.92
CA MET A 131 1.94 -3.22 -1.58
C MET A 131 1.72 -4.69 -1.29
N PHE A 132 2.21 -5.12 -0.13
CA PHE A 132 2.02 -6.46 0.41
C PHE A 132 1.31 -6.34 1.75
N TYR A 133 0.18 -7.01 1.86
CA TYR A 133 -0.56 -7.18 3.08
C TYR A 133 -0.74 -8.67 3.35
N LEU A 134 -0.17 -9.14 4.45
CA LEU A 134 -0.21 -10.54 4.87
C LEU A 134 -0.69 -10.62 6.32
N CYS A 135 -1.64 -11.51 6.56
CA CYS A 135 -2.24 -11.71 7.87
C CYS A 135 -2.65 -13.17 8.08
N GLU A 136 -2.34 -13.75 9.24
CA GLU A 136 -2.80 -15.12 9.58
C GLU A 136 -4.23 -15.13 10.14
N SER A 137 -4.72 -14.00 10.68
CA SER A 137 -6.07 -13.87 11.23
C SER A 137 -6.91 -12.86 10.43
N GLU A 138 -7.92 -12.25 11.04
CA GLU A 138 -8.77 -11.24 10.40
C GLU A 138 -7.98 -10.02 9.92
N ALA A 139 -8.31 -9.60 8.70
CA ALA A 139 -7.55 -8.59 8.01
C ALA A 139 -8.42 -7.56 7.30
N THR A 140 -7.99 -6.29 7.40
CA THR A 140 -8.53 -5.20 6.60
C THR A 140 -7.41 -4.36 5.98
N ALA A 141 -7.41 -4.20 4.66
CA ALA A 141 -6.55 -3.24 3.99
C ALA A 141 -7.33 -2.23 3.17
N THR A 142 -6.97 -0.96 3.34
CA THR A 142 -7.45 0.13 2.50
C THR A 142 -6.28 0.83 1.84
N MET A 143 -6.31 0.95 0.52
CA MET A 143 -5.22 1.54 -0.24
C MET A 143 -5.70 2.62 -1.19
N PHE A 144 -4.98 3.72 -1.19
CA PHE A 144 -5.18 4.86 -2.07
C PHE A 144 -3.90 5.10 -2.87
N TYR A 145 -4.05 5.05 -4.18
CA TYR A 145 -3.01 5.37 -5.12
C TYR A 145 -3.50 6.50 -6.02
N LEU A 146 -2.81 7.63 -5.97
CA LEU A 146 -3.12 8.84 -6.74
C LEU A 146 -1.87 9.31 -7.47
N CYS A 147 -2.02 9.57 -8.76
CA CYS A 147 -0.94 10.07 -9.62
C CYS A 147 -1.49 11.07 -10.64
N GLU A 148 -0.80 12.19 -10.88
CA GLU A 148 -1.19 13.13 -11.95
C GLU A 148 -0.62 12.74 -13.33
N SER A 149 0.46 11.93 -13.39
CA SER A 149 1.04 11.49 -14.67
C SER A 149 0.96 9.98 -14.85
N GLU A 150 2.07 9.25 -14.97
CA GLU A 150 2.05 7.82 -15.25
C GLU A 150 2.08 7.02 -13.96
N ALA A 151 1.23 6.00 -13.91
CA ALA A 151 0.97 5.28 -12.69
C ALA A 151 1.05 3.78 -12.87
N THR A 152 1.77 3.12 -11.96
CA THR A 152 1.72 1.66 -11.79
C THR A 152 1.48 1.31 -10.32
N ALA A 153 0.42 0.56 -10.05
CA ALA A 153 0.16 -0.04 -8.74
C ALA A 153 0.07 -1.57 -8.84
N THR A 154 0.79 -2.24 -7.95
CA THR A 154 0.70 -3.68 -7.77
C THR A 154 0.41 -4.02 -6.32
N MET A 155 -0.51 -4.96 -6.11
CA MET A 155 -0.99 -5.29 -4.78
C MET A 155 -1.14 -6.78 -4.57
N PHE A 156 -0.71 -7.20 -3.39
CA PHE A 156 -0.89 -8.54 -2.88
C PHE A 156 -1.58 -8.45 -1.53
N TYR A 157 -2.76 -9.05 -1.46
CA TYR A 157 -3.52 -9.20 -0.23
C TYR A 157 -3.70 -10.69 0.04
N LEU A 158 -3.12 -11.17 1.14
CA LEU A 158 -3.14 -12.57 1.54
C LEU A 158 -3.64 -12.68 2.98
N CYS A 159 -4.60 -13.56 3.20
CA CYS A 159 -5.18 -13.83 4.52
C CYS A 159 -5.51 -15.31 4.69
N GLU A 160 -5.20 -15.92 5.83
CA GLU A 160 -5.67 -17.28 6.15
C GLU A 160 -7.10 -17.31 6.72
N SER A 161 -7.60 -16.17 7.22
CA SER A 161 -8.95 -16.04 7.80
C SER A 161 -9.79 -15.01 7.06
N GLU A 162 -10.69 -14.30 7.74
CA GLU A 162 -11.56 -13.30 7.10
C GLU A 162 -10.77 -12.11 6.56
N ALA A 163 -11.15 -11.68 5.36
CA ALA A 163 -10.37 -10.74 4.59
C ALA A 163 -11.26 -9.68 3.96
N THR A 164 -10.86 -8.41 4.10
CA THR A 164 -11.43 -7.29 3.35
C THR A 164 -10.35 -6.40 2.75
N ALA A 165 -10.36 -6.22 1.42
CA ALA A 165 -9.54 -5.21 0.75
C ALA A 165 -10.40 -4.19 -0.01
N THR A 166 -10.04 -2.92 0.16
CA THR A 166 -10.55 -1.82 -0.64
C THR A 166 -9.41 -1.07 -1.31
N MET A 167 -9.47 -0.90 -2.62
CA MET A 167 -8.50 -0.11 -3.37
C MET A 167 -9.18 1.02 -4.13
N PHE A 168 -8.55 2.19 -4.07
CA PHE A 168 -8.79 3.33 -4.94
C PHE A 168 -7.54 3.61 -5.74
N TYR A 169 -7.69 3.60 -7.06
CA TYR A 169 -6.62 3.88 -7.99
C TYR A 169 -7.08 4.97 -8.95
N LEU A 170 -6.44 6.13 -8.87
CA LEU A 170 -6.79 7.32 -9.63
C LEU A 170 -5.55 7.84 -10.36
N CYS A 171 -5.71 8.11 -11.64
CA CYS A 171 -4.66 8.64 -12.50
C CYS A 171 -5.23 9.66 -13.50
N GLU A 172 -4.57 10.79 -13.73
CA GLU A 172 -4.98 11.71 -14.81
C GLU A 172 -4.46 11.27 -16.19
N SER A 173 -3.32 10.56 -16.26
CA SER A 173 -2.74 10.09 -17.53
C SER A 173 -2.79 8.56 -17.65
N GLU A 174 -1.69 7.90 -18.04
CA GLU A 174 -1.64 6.45 -18.24
C GLU A 174 -1.57 5.69 -16.93
N ALA A 175 -2.33 4.61 -16.85
CA ALA A 175 -2.53 3.95 -15.58
C ALA A 175 -2.60 2.43 -15.72
N THR A 176 -1.94 1.73 -14.78
CA THR A 176 -1.90 0.27 -14.69
C THR A 176 -2.07 -0.15 -13.24
N ALA A 177 -3.13 -0.93 -12.95
CA ALA A 177 -3.32 -1.56 -11.64
C ALA A 177 -3.44 -3.07 -11.77
N THR A 178 -2.68 -3.78 -10.94
CA THR A 178 -2.77 -5.23 -10.77
C THR A 178 -3.03 -5.56 -9.31
N MET A 179 -4.05 -6.36 -9.04
CA MET A 179 -4.36 -6.84 -7.70
C MET A 179 -4.43 -8.36 -7.65
N PHE A 180 -3.79 -8.92 -6.63
CA PHE A 180 -3.94 -10.31 -6.22
C PHE A 180 -4.59 -10.33 -4.85
N TYR A 181 -5.72 -11.01 -4.77
CA TYR A 181 -6.46 -11.23 -3.55
C TYR A 181 -6.58 -12.73 -3.32
N LEU A 182 -6.07 -13.20 -2.18
CA LEU A 182 -6.05 -14.60 -1.82
C LEU A 182 -6.51 -14.78 -0.36
N CYS A 183 -7.47 -15.67 -0.15
CA CYS A 183 -8.04 -15.93 1.15
C CYS A 183 -8.41 -17.41 1.31
N GLU A 184 -8.09 -18.05 2.44
CA GLU A 184 -8.57 -19.42 2.72
C GLU A 184 -10.04 -19.42 3.22
N SER A 185 -10.48 -18.33 3.86
CA SER A 185 -11.83 -18.19 4.39
C SER A 185 -12.66 -17.14 3.63
N GLU A 186 -13.53 -16.40 4.32
CA GLU A 186 -14.39 -15.39 3.72
C GLU A 186 -13.59 -14.20 3.20
N ALA A 187 -13.98 -13.73 2.01
CA ALA A 187 -13.22 -12.76 1.28
C ALA A 187 -14.12 -11.70 0.66
N THR A 188 -13.73 -10.43 0.79
CA THR A 188 -14.34 -9.31 0.06
C THR A 188 -13.28 -8.40 -0.54
N ALA A 189 -13.29 -8.22 -1.87
CA ALA A 189 -12.50 -7.20 -2.55
C ALA A 189 -13.37 -6.19 -3.27
N THR A 190 -13.05 -4.92 -3.07
CA THR A 190 -13.64 -3.80 -3.80
C THR A 190 -12.54 -2.96 -4.42
N MET A 191 -12.64 -2.74 -5.74
CA MET A 191 -11.70 -1.89 -6.47
C MET A 191 -12.44 -0.78 -7.21
N PHE A 192 -11.95 0.44 -7.02
CA PHE A 192 -12.29 1.61 -7.81
C PHE A 192 -11.08 2.01 -8.63
N TYR A 193 -11.27 2.08 -9.94
CA TYR A 193 -10.25 2.45 -10.88
C TYR A 193 -10.78 3.58 -11.76
N LEU A 194 -10.11 4.73 -11.69
CA LEU A 194 -10.43 5.95 -12.45
C LEU A 194 -9.20 6.42 -13.23
N CYS A 195 -9.39 6.71 -14.50
CA CYS A 195 -8.36 7.26 -15.38
C CYS A 195 -8.97 8.23 -16.40
N GLU A 196 -8.33 9.37 -16.69
CA GLU A 196 -8.81 10.26 -17.77
C GLU A 196 -8.30 9.81 -19.16
N SER A 197 -7.15 9.12 -19.21
CA SER A 197 -6.50 8.65 -20.45
C SER A 197 -6.55 7.13 -20.60
N GLU A 198 -5.41 6.47 -20.84
CA GLU A 198 -5.34 5.01 -21.04
C GLU A 198 -5.28 4.25 -19.71
N ALA A 199 -6.04 3.17 -19.63
CA ALA A 199 -6.17 2.42 -18.40
C ALA A 199 -6.10 0.91 -18.61
N THR A 200 -5.39 0.24 -17.71
CA THR A 200 -5.40 -1.21 -17.59
C THR A 200 -5.62 -1.62 -16.13
N ALA A 201 -6.63 -2.47 -15.91
CA ALA A 201 -6.94 -3.04 -14.60
C ALA A 201 -7.00 -4.57 -14.70
N THR A 202 -6.22 -5.25 -13.86
CA THR A 202 -6.22 -6.71 -13.75
C THR A 202 -6.44 -7.10 -12.30
N MET A 203 -7.43 -7.96 -12.05
CA MET A 203 -7.69 -8.50 -10.72
C MET A 203 -7.68 -10.02 -10.76
N PHE A 204 -6.93 -10.61 -9.84
CA PHE A 204 -6.97 -12.03 -9.52
C PHE A 204 -7.58 -12.19 -8.14
N TYR A 205 -8.66 -12.95 -8.06
CA TYR A 205 -9.40 -13.17 -6.84
C TYR A 205 -9.56 -14.67 -6.61
N LEU A 206 -8.96 -15.18 -5.54
CA LEU A 206 -8.96 -16.59 -5.19
C LEU A 206 -9.42 -16.75 -3.73
N CYS A 207 -10.38 -17.66 -3.51
CA CYS A 207 -10.91 -17.95 -2.20
C CYS A 207 -11.30 -19.43 -2.06
N GLU A 208 -10.97 -20.10 -0.95
CA GLU A 208 -11.44 -21.48 -0.74
C GLU A 208 -12.90 -21.54 -0.23
N SER A 209 -13.36 -20.47 0.43
CA SER A 209 -14.71 -20.38 1.02
C SER A 209 -15.58 -19.34 0.29
N GLU A 210 -16.31 -18.48 0.98
CA GLU A 210 -17.22 -17.50 0.37
C GLU A 210 -16.49 -16.26 -0.14
N ALA A 211 -16.90 -15.77 -1.30
CA ALA A 211 -16.19 -14.67 -1.93
C ALA A 211 -17.08 -13.65 -2.64
N THR A 212 -16.68 -12.38 -2.51
CA THR A 212 -17.29 -11.24 -3.18
C THR A 212 -16.23 -10.34 -3.79
N ALA A 213 -16.26 -10.20 -5.12
CA ALA A 213 -15.42 -9.27 -5.86
C ALA A 213 -16.26 -8.21 -6.57
N THR A 214 -15.94 -6.95 -6.34
CA THR A 214 -16.57 -5.82 -7.04
C THR A 214 -15.53 -4.91 -7.66
N MET A 215 -15.72 -4.60 -8.94
CA MET A 215 -14.84 -3.70 -9.68
C MET A 215 -15.65 -2.59 -10.35
N PHE A 216 -15.30 -1.36 -10.02
CA PHE A 216 -15.78 -0.14 -10.65
C PHE A 216 -14.66 0.42 -11.50
N TYR A 217 -14.91 0.57 -12.79
CA TYR A 217 -13.89 0.93 -13.75
C TYR A 217 -14.41 2.06 -14.65
N LEU A 218 -13.79 3.23 -14.53
CA LEU A 218 -14.13 4.44 -15.27
C LEU A 218 -12.88 4.92 -16.00
N CYS A 219 -13.02 5.09 -17.31
CA CYS A 219 -12.02 5.67 -18.16
C CYS A 219 -12.71 6.52 -19.23
N GLU A 220 -12.23 7.75 -19.46
CA GLU A 220 -12.79 8.61 -20.51
C GLU A 220 -12.37 8.16 -21.93
N SER A 221 -11.24 7.46 -22.03
CA SER A 221 -10.61 7.04 -23.28
C SER A 221 -10.49 5.50 -23.40
N GLU A 222 -9.33 4.98 -23.80
CA GLU A 222 -9.09 3.55 -24.01
C GLU A 222 -8.87 2.83 -22.69
N ALA A 223 -9.51 1.66 -22.55
CA ALA A 223 -9.53 1.03 -21.25
C ALA A 223 -9.79 -0.48 -21.32
N THR A 224 -8.99 -1.23 -20.58
CA THR A 224 -9.07 -2.69 -20.45
C THR A 224 -9.21 -3.08 -18.99
N ALA A 225 -10.21 -3.91 -18.71
CA ALA A 225 -10.43 -4.47 -17.39
C ALA A 225 -10.55 -5.99 -17.51
N THR A 226 -9.76 -6.70 -16.73
CA THR A 226 -9.79 -8.17 -16.66
C THR A 226 -9.92 -8.61 -15.22
N MET A 227 -10.77 -9.62 -15.00
CA MET A 227 -11.02 -10.20 -13.69
C MET A 227 -10.95 -11.71 -13.82
N PHE A 228 -10.09 -12.31 -13.02
CA PHE A 228 -9.98 -13.75 -12.80
C PHE A 228 -10.53 -14.03 -11.42
N TYR A 229 -11.49 -14.94 -11.34
CA TYR A 229 -12.20 -15.22 -10.11
C TYR A 229 -12.29 -16.73 -9.92
N LEU A 230 -11.77 -17.24 -8.80
CA LEU A 230 -11.83 -18.65 -8.46
C LEU A 230 -12.30 -18.80 -7.02
N CYS A 231 -13.32 -19.63 -6.83
CA CYS A 231 -13.90 -19.92 -5.54
C CYS A 231 -14.32 -21.40 -5.49
N GLU A 232 -13.95 -22.15 -4.45
CA GLU A 232 -14.42 -23.54 -4.32
C GLU A 232 -15.91 -23.62 -3.91
N SER A 233 -16.48 -22.51 -3.43
CA SER A 233 -17.86 -22.43 -2.93
C SER A 233 -18.67 -21.26 -3.55
N GLU A 234 -19.53 -20.59 -2.77
CA GLU A 234 -20.39 -19.50 -3.25
C GLU A 234 -19.60 -18.26 -3.66
N ALA A 235 -19.96 -17.72 -4.82
CA ALA A 235 -19.19 -16.70 -5.51
C ALA A 235 -20.05 -15.57 -6.07
N THR A 236 -19.65 -14.33 -5.81
CA THR A 236 -20.23 -13.16 -6.49
C THR A 236 -19.15 -12.27 -7.07
N ALA A 237 -19.24 -12.00 -8.38
CA ALA A 237 -18.34 -11.09 -9.08
C ALA A 237 -19.17 -10.06 -9.88
N THR A 238 -18.90 -8.78 -9.70
CA THR A 238 -19.55 -7.71 -10.47
C THR A 238 -18.55 -6.70 -11.01
N THR A 239 -18.74 -6.33 -12.27
CA THR A 239 -17.95 -5.28 -12.94
C THR A 239 -18.89 -4.23 -13.50
N LYS A 240 -18.65 -2.95 -13.19
CA LYS A 240 -19.42 -1.81 -13.71
C LYS A 240 -18.52 -0.83 -14.47
N ARG A 241 -18.97 -0.45 -15.67
CA ARG A 241 -18.29 0.49 -16.60
C ARG A 241 -19.31 1.46 -17.22
N PRO A 242 -18.95 2.70 -17.59
CA PRO A 242 -19.78 3.54 -18.46
C PRO A 242 -19.90 2.97 -19.90
N VAL A 243 -20.96 3.36 -20.60
CA VAL A 243 -21.32 2.85 -21.95
C VAL A 243 -20.31 3.32 -23.00
N GLY A 244 -19.44 2.44 -23.51
CA GLY A 244 -18.57 2.82 -24.63
C GLY A 244 -17.52 1.81 -25.13
N THR A 245 -17.21 0.74 -24.40
CA THR A 245 -15.96 0.00 -24.67
C THR A 245 -16.05 -1.48 -24.28
N GLU A 246 -15.47 -2.35 -25.12
CA GLU A 246 -15.61 -3.82 -25.08
C GLU A 246 -15.00 -4.46 -23.82
N ILE A 247 -15.65 -5.53 -23.33
CA ILE A 247 -15.20 -6.35 -22.20
C ILE A 247 -14.86 -7.74 -22.72
N ASN A 248 -13.65 -8.23 -22.42
CA ASN A 248 -13.28 -9.62 -22.64
C ASN A 248 -13.54 -10.40 -21.35
N HIS A 249 -14.71 -11.04 -21.26
CA HIS A 249 -15.01 -11.95 -20.17
C HIS A 249 -14.34 -13.31 -20.45
N THR A 250 -13.23 -13.62 -19.80
CA THR A 250 -12.61 -14.95 -19.89
C THR A 250 -12.55 -15.67 -18.55
N PHE A 251 -13.40 -16.70 -18.50
CA PHE A 251 -13.34 -17.99 -17.78
C PHE A 251 -13.57 -18.05 -16.26
N TRP A 252 -14.79 -18.56 -15.96
CA TRP A 252 -15.27 -19.45 -14.88
C TRP A 252 -14.75 -19.23 -13.46
#